data_AF-A0A099F2U1-F1
#
_entry.id   AF-A0A099F2U1-F1
#
_cell.length_a   1.000
_cell.length_b   1.000
_cell.length_c   1.000
_cell.angle_alpha   90.00
_cell.angle_beta   90.00
_cell.angle_gamma   90.00
#
_symmetry.space_group_name_H-M   'P 1'
#
loop_
_entity.id
_entity.type
_entity.pdbx_description
1 polymer ?
#
loop_
_entity_poly.entity_id
_entity_poly.type
_entity_poly.pdbx_seq_one_letter_code
_entity_poly.pdbx_strand_id
1 'polypeptide(L)'
;MLGPVANLVFAVVVTLLASLMLRRNVGKRNRAVAVGFLIAVALVSFFGFRVVDRALYWRDRSHLEETPAPWMTLGYVGRSWRVPPPELARALGVEPMAVRGLTISEIARARGVPDSVILAELTARLASERPAAPGAE
;
A
#
# COMPACT_ATOMS: atom_id res chain seq x y z
N MET A 1 -2.37 1.33 -8.07
CA MET A 1 -2.04 2.57 -8.82
C MET A 1 -3.12 3.65 -8.68
N LEU A 2 -3.63 3.93 -7.48
CA LEU A 2 -4.68 4.94 -7.24
C LEU A 2 -4.15 6.27 -6.65
N GLY A 3 -2.83 6.46 -6.57
CA GLY A 3 -2.20 7.60 -5.90
C GLY A 3 -2.42 8.97 -6.58
N PRO A 4 -2.24 9.13 -7.91
CA PRO A 4 -2.23 10.46 -8.52
C PRO A 4 -3.62 11.03 -8.79
N VAL A 5 -4.61 10.19 -9.12
CA VAL A 5 -5.97 10.64 -9.47
C VAL A 5 -6.72 11.15 -8.24
N ALA A 6 -6.51 10.53 -7.08
CA ALA A 6 -7.09 10.96 -5.80
C ALA A 6 -6.53 12.31 -5.32
N ASN A 7 -5.23 12.55 -5.51
CA ASN A 7 -4.59 13.83 -5.22
C ASN A 7 -5.17 14.98 -6.07
N LEU A 8 -5.50 14.67 -7.34
CA LEU A 8 -6.05 15.65 -8.28
C LEU A 8 -7.49 16.03 -7.90
N VAL A 9 -8.31 15.05 -7.51
CA VAL A 9 -9.68 15.30 -7.02
C VAL A 9 -9.66 16.09 -5.71
N PHE A 10 -8.76 15.75 -4.78
CA PHE A 10 -8.61 16.47 -3.51
C PHE A 10 -8.19 17.93 -3.72
N ALA A 11 -7.18 18.16 -4.57
CA ALA A 11 -6.75 19.51 -4.93
C ALA A 11 -7.90 20.31 -5.55
N VAL A 12 -8.66 19.72 -6.49
CA VAL A 12 -9.78 20.39 -7.18
C VAL A 12 -10.89 20.77 -6.19
N VAL A 13 -11.25 19.90 -5.24
CA VAL A 13 -12.30 20.18 -4.25
C VAL A 13 -11.88 21.28 -3.28
N VAL A 14 -10.63 21.25 -2.80
CA VAL A 14 -10.09 22.29 -1.90
C VAL A 14 -10.00 23.62 -2.65
N THR A 15 -9.55 23.64 -3.90
CA THR A 15 -9.48 24.84 -4.73
C THR A 15 -10.87 25.39 -5.04
N LEU A 16 -11.87 24.55 -5.32
CA LEU A 16 -13.25 24.99 -5.55
C LEU A 16 -13.88 25.60 -4.29
N LEU A 17 -13.67 24.99 -3.11
CA LEU A 17 -14.17 25.52 -1.84
C LEU A 17 -13.48 26.84 -1.45
N ALA A 18 -12.16 26.93 -1.64
CA ALA A 18 -11.42 28.17 -1.42
C ALA A 18 -11.89 29.28 -2.37
N SER A 19 -12.07 28.97 -3.65
CA SER A 19 -12.55 29.91 -4.67
C SER A 19 -13.99 30.37 -4.39
N LEU A 20 -14.86 29.46 -3.94
CA LEU A 20 -16.24 29.78 -3.57
C LEU A 20 -16.31 30.66 -2.31
N MET A 21 -15.45 30.43 -1.32
CA MET A 21 -15.33 31.26 -0.11
C MET A 21 -14.72 32.64 -0.39
N LEU A 22 -13.71 32.72 -1.27
CA LEU A 22 -13.08 33.99 -1.65
C LEU A 22 -14.02 34.86 -2.48
N ARG A 23 -14.83 34.23 -3.34
CA ARG A 23 -15.86 34.87 -4.15
C ARG A 23 -17.09 35.30 -3.33
N ARG A 24 -17.45 34.55 -2.29
CA ARG A 24 -18.59 34.85 -1.42
C ARG A 24 -18.20 35.78 -0.27
N ASN A 25 -17.79 37.00 -0.64
CA ASN A 25 -17.86 38.24 0.13
C ASN A 25 -17.64 38.15 1.66
N VAL A 26 -16.56 37.49 2.11
CA VAL A 26 -16.16 37.52 3.53
C VAL A 26 -15.52 38.88 3.81
N GLY A 27 -16.12 39.68 4.70
CA GLY A 27 -15.59 40.98 5.10
C GLY A 27 -14.17 40.89 5.65
N LYS A 28 -13.32 41.91 5.41
CA LYS A 28 -11.86 41.89 5.70
C LYS A 28 -11.50 41.32 7.08
N ARG A 29 -12.35 41.58 8.09
CA ARG A 29 -12.18 41.15 9.48
C ARG A 29 -12.36 39.63 9.70
N ASN A 30 -13.15 38.96 8.86
CA ASN A 30 -13.47 37.54 9.00
C ASN A 30 -12.66 36.66 8.02
N ARG A 31 -11.89 37.27 7.09
CA ARG A 31 -11.07 36.55 6.12
C ARG A 31 -9.98 35.71 6.78
N ALA A 32 -9.36 36.21 7.86
CA ALA A 32 -8.35 35.47 8.60
C ALA A 32 -8.93 34.18 9.21
N VAL A 33 -10.16 34.25 9.75
CA VAL A 33 -10.86 33.09 10.31
C VAL A 33 -11.24 32.10 9.21
N ALA A 34 -11.72 32.58 8.06
CA ALA A 34 -12.05 31.73 6.92
C ALA A 34 -10.82 31.02 6.35
N VAL A 35 -9.69 31.71 6.21
CA VAL A 35 -8.42 31.11 5.76
C VAL A 35 -7.92 30.09 6.77
N GLY A 36 -7.94 30.40 8.07
CA GLY A 36 -7.57 29.46 9.13
C GLY A 36 -8.44 28.19 9.12
N PHE A 37 -9.74 28.35 8.92
CA PHE A 37 -10.67 27.23 8.79
C PHE A 37 -10.36 26.34 7.58
N LEU A 38 -10.08 26.94 6.42
CA LEU A 38 -9.70 26.20 5.21
C LEU A 38 -8.40 25.42 5.40
N ILE A 39 -7.41 26.01 6.07
CA ILE A 39 -6.14 25.33 6.39
C ILE A 39 -6.39 24.14 7.34
N ALA A 40 -7.23 24.32 8.37
CA ALA A 40 -7.56 23.26 9.30
C ALA A 40 -8.26 22.08 8.59
N VAL A 41 -9.23 22.36 7.71
CA VAL A 41 -9.90 21.34 6.91
C VAL A 41 -8.91 20.61 6.00
N ALA A 42 -8.01 21.34 5.32
CA ALA A 42 -6.99 20.74 4.47
C ALA A 42 -6.06 19.80 5.26
N LEU A 43 -5.62 20.22 6.46
CA LEU A 43 -4.78 19.40 7.34
C LEU A 43 -5.52 18.15 7.83
N VAL A 44 -6.76 18.30 8.31
CA VAL A 44 -7.57 17.16 8.78
C VAL A 44 -7.83 16.17 7.65
N SER A 45 -8.14 16.63 6.44
CA SER A 45 -8.32 15.74 5.30
C SER A 45 -7.02 15.06 4.86
N PHE A 46 -5.88 15.77 4.88
CA PHE A 46 -4.58 15.18 4.55
C PHE A 46 -4.19 14.07 5.53
N PHE A 47 -4.29 14.35 6.83
CA PHE A 47 -3.99 13.36 7.88
C PHE A 47 -5.03 12.24 7.93
N GLY A 48 -6.31 12.58 7.81
CA GLY A 48 -7.41 11.63 7.76
C GLY A 48 -7.27 10.67 6.58
N PHE A 49 -6.91 11.17 5.39
CA PHE A 49 -6.67 10.32 4.22
C PHE A 49 -5.47 9.39 4.43
N ARG A 50 -4.35 9.87 5.00
CA ARG A 50 -3.20 9.00 5.32
C ARG A 50 -3.57 7.88 6.29
N VAL A 51 -4.46 8.16 7.25
CA VAL A 51 -4.99 7.15 8.18
C VAL A 51 -5.96 6.21 7.47
N VAL A 52 -6.83 6.70 6.60
CA VAL A 52 -7.79 5.89 5.84
C VAL A 52 -7.09 5.02 4.82
N ASP A 53 -6.05 5.49 4.13
CA ASP A 53 -5.23 4.69 3.21
C ASP A 53 -4.54 3.55 3.97
N ARG A 54 -3.99 3.86 5.16
CA ARG A 54 -3.45 2.82 6.05
C ARG A 54 -4.55 1.88 6.54
N ALA A 55 -5.72 2.37 6.93
CA ALA A 55 -6.84 1.57 7.42
C ALA A 55 -7.51 0.72 6.32
N LEU A 56 -7.55 1.20 5.08
CA LEU A 56 -7.99 0.46 3.89
C LEU A 56 -6.95 -0.60 3.52
N TYR A 57 -5.66 -0.31 3.67
CA TYR A 57 -4.59 -1.32 3.64
C TYR A 57 -4.81 -2.42 4.69
N TRP A 58 -5.26 -2.07 5.90
CA TRP A 58 -5.66 -3.05 6.93
C TRP A 58 -7.02 -3.74 6.65
N ARG A 59 -7.88 -3.16 5.80
CA ARG A 59 -9.20 -3.71 5.44
C ARG A 59 -9.17 -4.62 4.21
N ASP A 60 -8.06 -4.66 3.49
CA ASP A 60 -7.82 -5.72 2.51
C ASP A 60 -7.58 -7.03 3.28
N ARG A 61 -8.61 -7.85 3.26
CA ARG A 61 -8.85 -9.04 4.09
C ARG A 61 -7.94 -10.22 3.69
N SER A 62 -6.73 -9.92 3.23
CA SER A 62 -5.65 -10.85 2.86
C SER A 62 -4.64 -11.08 4.00
N HIS A 63 -4.70 -10.30 5.09
CA HIS A 63 -3.78 -10.37 6.24
C HIS A 63 -4.09 -11.50 7.25
N LEU A 64 -4.96 -12.45 6.93
CA LEU A 64 -5.31 -13.53 7.87
C LEU A 64 -4.31 -14.70 7.88
N GLU A 65 -3.32 -14.71 6.98
CA GLU A 65 -2.12 -15.55 7.08
C GLU A 65 -0.91 -14.67 6.73
N GLU A 66 0.07 -14.63 7.64
CA GLU A 66 1.16 -13.64 7.72
C GLU A 66 1.69 -13.16 6.36
N THR A 67 1.43 -11.89 6.03
CA THR A 67 2.03 -11.21 4.89
C THR A 67 3.55 -11.39 4.96
N PRO A 68 4.21 -11.93 3.92
CA PRO A 68 5.66 -12.09 3.91
C PRO A 68 6.33 -10.77 4.30
N ALA A 69 7.20 -10.81 5.31
CA ALA A 69 7.89 -9.62 5.79
C ALA A 69 9.33 -9.58 5.24
N PRO A 70 9.95 -8.39 5.09
CA PRO A 70 11.29 -8.27 4.50
C PRO A 70 12.37 -9.07 5.24
N TRP A 71 12.22 -9.19 6.56
CA TRP A 71 13.10 -9.96 7.44
C TRP A 71 12.89 -11.48 7.37
N MET A 72 11.79 -11.95 6.76
CA MET A 72 11.51 -13.38 6.64
C MET A 72 12.38 -14.02 5.55
N THR A 73 12.89 -15.21 5.85
CA THR A 73 13.57 -16.05 4.86
C THR A 73 12.60 -16.59 3.83
N LEU A 74 13.00 -16.68 2.56
CA LEU A 74 12.17 -17.27 1.49
C LEU A 74 11.68 -18.69 1.85
N GLY A 75 12.53 -19.48 2.50
CA GLY A 75 12.18 -20.82 2.99
C GLY A 75 11.23 -20.83 4.18
N TYR A 76 11.20 -19.77 5.00
CA TYR A 76 10.22 -19.62 6.07
C TYR A 76 8.84 -19.32 5.48
N VAL A 77 8.77 -18.38 4.53
CA VAL A 77 7.52 -18.04 3.83
C VAL A 77 6.94 -19.26 3.12
N GLY A 78 7.77 -20.02 2.38
CA GLY A 78 7.32 -21.26 1.73
C GLY A 78 6.77 -22.28 2.72
N ARG A 79 7.34 -22.37 3.93
CA ARG A 79 6.82 -23.26 4.97
C ARG A 79 5.49 -22.79 5.54
N SER A 80 5.34 -21.49 5.81
CA SER A 80 4.09 -20.91 6.33
C SER A 80 2.94 -21.07 5.35
N TRP A 81 3.22 -20.92 4.05
CA TRP A 81 2.22 -21.01 2.98
C TRP A 81 2.14 -22.40 2.33
N ARG A 82 2.87 -23.40 2.85
CA ARG A 82 2.96 -24.77 2.30
C ARG A 82 3.37 -24.84 0.82
N VAL A 83 4.14 -23.87 0.36
CA VAL A 83 4.70 -23.83 -1.00
C VAL A 83 6.17 -24.24 -0.98
N PRO A 84 6.61 -25.19 -1.84
CA PRO A 84 8.01 -25.56 -1.93
C PRO A 84 8.91 -24.33 -2.20
N PRO A 85 9.94 -24.05 -1.37
CA PRO A 85 10.85 -22.93 -1.58
C PRO A 85 11.51 -22.88 -2.98
N PRO A 86 11.85 -24.02 -3.63
CA PRO A 86 12.36 -24.01 -5.01
C PRO A 86 11.36 -23.49 -6.05
N GLU A 87 10.06 -23.63 -5.82
CA GLU A 87 9.02 -23.09 -6.70
C GLU A 87 8.90 -21.58 -6.54
N LEU A 88 8.97 -21.09 -5.31
CA LEU A 88 9.02 -19.65 -5.03
C LEU A 88 10.27 -18.99 -5.63
N ALA A 89 11.43 -19.63 -5.52
CA ALA A 89 12.67 -19.13 -6.13
C ALA A 89 12.56 -19.04 -7.66
N ARG A 90 12.03 -20.10 -8.30
CA ARG A 90 11.80 -20.09 -9.75
C ARG A 90 10.81 -19.00 -10.17
N ALA A 91 9.75 -18.78 -9.38
CA ALA A 91 8.77 -17.72 -9.64
C ALA A 91 9.38 -16.32 -9.54
N LEU A 92 10.37 -16.13 -8.66
CA LEU A 92 11.16 -14.91 -8.51
C LEU A 92 12.29 -14.78 -9.54
N GLY A 93 12.41 -15.72 -10.49
CA GLY A 93 13.44 -15.72 -11.53
C GLY A 93 14.87 -15.93 -10.99
N VAL A 94 15.00 -16.55 -9.81
CA VAL A 94 16.28 -16.76 -9.12
C VAL A 94 16.57 -18.24 -8.94
N GLU A 95 17.85 -18.60 -8.99
CA GLU A 95 18.26 -19.99 -8.82
C GLU A 95 17.99 -20.44 -7.37
N PRO A 96 17.28 -21.57 -7.12
CA PRO A 96 16.91 -22.01 -5.78
C PRO A 96 18.08 -22.17 -4.80
N MET A 97 19.25 -22.56 -5.31
CA MET A 97 20.46 -22.69 -4.49
C MET A 97 21.06 -21.33 -4.13
N ALA A 98 20.92 -20.32 -5.01
CA ALA A 98 21.45 -18.99 -4.79
C ALA A 98 20.67 -18.20 -3.73
N VAL A 99 19.39 -18.53 -3.50
CA VAL A 99 18.51 -17.85 -2.53
C VAL A 99 18.23 -18.66 -1.27
N ARG A 100 18.89 -19.81 -1.11
CA ARG A 100 18.69 -20.69 0.05
C ARG A 100 19.18 -20.00 1.32
N GLY A 101 18.28 -19.80 2.28
CA GLY A 101 18.59 -19.19 3.58
C GLY A 101 18.59 -17.66 3.58
N LEU A 102 18.41 -17.02 2.42
CA LEU A 102 18.36 -15.57 2.31
C LEU A 102 16.97 -15.02 2.69
N THR A 103 17.00 -13.87 3.34
CA THR A 103 15.82 -13.04 3.61
C THR A 103 15.31 -12.38 2.34
N ILE A 104 14.05 -11.97 2.35
CA ILE A 104 13.46 -11.23 1.22
C ILE A 104 14.24 -9.93 0.96
N SER A 105 14.66 -9.21 2.00
CA SER A 105 15.49 -8.01 1.85
C SER A 105 16.86 -8.30 1.21
N GLU A 106 17.48 -9.44 1.52
CA GLU A 106 18.76 -9.81 0.91
C GLU A 106 18.58 -10.21 -0.56
N ILE A 107 17.49 -10.89 -0.91
CA ILE A 107 17.14 -11.22 -2.29
C ILE A 107 16.86 -9.94 -3.09
N ALA A 108 16.13 -8.99 -2.51
CA ALA A 108 15.85 -7.68 -3.10
C ALA A 108 17.13 -6.90 -3.37
N ARG A 109 18.04 -6.88 -2.38
CA ARG A 109 19.37 -6.25 -2.51
C ARG A 109 20.22 -6.92 -3.59
N ALA A 110 20.23 -8.24 -3.67
CA ALA A 110 20.95 -8.98 -4.71
C ALA A 110 20.40 -8.71 -6.12
N ARG A 111 19.08 -8.45 -6.24
CA ARG A 111 18.41 -8.06 -7.49
C ARG A 111 18.47 -6.55 -7.78
N GLY A 112 18.98 -5.73 -6.86
CA GLY A 112 19.01 -4.28 -7.00
C GLY A 112 17.62 -3.63 -7.04
N VAL A 113 16.60 -4.27 -6.47
CA VAL A 113 15.22 -3.78 -6.44
C VAL A 113 14.76 -3.49 -5.00
N PRO A 114 13.76 -2.62 -4.79
CA PRO A 114 13.16 -2.43 -3.47
C PRO A 114 12.48 -3.69 -2.94
N ASP A 115 12.51 -3.91 -1.62
CA ASP A 115 11.86 -5.04 -0.94
C ASP A 115 10.37 -5.19 -1.31
N SER A 116 9.68 -4.07 -1.54
CA SER A 116 8.26 -4.04 -1.94
C SER A 116 8.00 -4.72 -3.29
N VAL A 117 8.97 -4.74 -4.21
CA VAL A 117 8.84 -5.40 -5.51
C VAL A 117 8.85 -6.91 -5.33
N ILE A 118 9.81 -7.44 -4.56
CA ILE A 118 9.91 -8.88 -4.28
C ILE A 118 8.70 -9.36 -3.48
N LEU A 119 8.26 -8.55 -2.50
CA LEU A 119 7.06 -8.84 -1.74
C LEU A 119 5.81 -8.90 -2.63
N ALA A 120 5.64 -7.95 -3.56
CA ALA A 120 4.52 -7.96 -4.48
C ALA A 120 4.54 -9.17 -5.42
N GLU A 121 5.70 -9.54 -5.97
CA GLU A 121 5.86 -10.74 -6.81
C GLU A 121 5.49 -12.01 -6.03
N LEU A 122 5.97 -12.13 -4.78
CA LEU A 122 5.71 -13.27 -3.92
C LEU A 122 4.23 -13.37 -3.54
N THR A 123 3.61 -12.25 -3.16
CA THR A 123 2.17 -12.20 -2.83
C THR A 123 1.31 -12.54 -4.05
N ALA A 124 1.65 -12.05 -5.24
CA ALA A 124 0.92 -12.38 -6.47
C ALA A 124 1.01 -13.89 -6.78
N ARG A 125 2.18 -14.50 -6.57
CA ARG A 125 2.36 -15.95 -6.74
C ARG A 125 1.53 -16.75 -5.73
N LEU A 126 1.60 -16.39 -4.46
CA LEU A 126 0.85 -17.07 -3.40
C LEU A 126 -0.66 -16.97 -3.61
N ALA A 127 -1.15 -15.84 -4.14
CA ALA A 127 -2.56 -15.67 -4.49
C ALA A 127 -3.01 -16.61 -5.63
N SER A 128 -2.12 -16.92 -6.59
CA SER A 128 -2.42 -17.83 -7.70
C SER A 128 -2.47 -19.32 -7.31
N GLU A 129 -1.84 -19.69 -6.19
CA GLU A 129 -1.80 -21.07 -5.71
C GLU A 129 -2.91 -21.39 -4.70
N ARG A 130 -3.67 -20.39 -4.25
CA ARG A 130 -4.81 -20.62 -3.36
C ARG A 130 -5.94 -21.26 -4.17
N PRO A 131 -6.35 -22.52 -3.89
CA PRO A 131 -7.57 -23.05 -4.48
C PRO A 131 -8.73 -22.14 -4.09
N ALA A 132 -9.61 -21.82 -5.05
CA ALA A 132 -10.84 -21.08 -4.79
C ALA A 132 -11.54 -21.73 -3.58
N ALA A 133 -11.83 -20.93 -2.56
CA ALA A 133 -12.39 -21.44 -1.32
C ALA A 133 -13.65 -22.27 -1.65
N PRO A 134 -13.72 -23.55 -1.26
CA PRO A 134 -14.93 -24.35 -1.45
C PRO A 134 -15.98 -23.85 -0.45
N GLY A 135 -16.88 -22.99 -0.91
CA GLY A 135 -17.93 -22.41 -0.07
C GLY A 135 -18.79 -21.34 -0.74
N ALA A 136 -18.87 -21.32 -2.06
CA ALA A 136 -19.82 -20.50 -2.81
C ALA A 136 -20.73 -21.40 -3.64
N GLU A 137 -21.48 -22.26 -2.94
CA GLU A 137 -22.70 -22.91 -3.44
C GLU A 137 -23.85 -22.62 -2.48
#